data_AF-A0A7X3GMN6-F1
#
_entry.id   AF-A0A7X3GMN6-F1
#
_cell.length_a   1.000
_cell.length_b   1.000
_cell.length_c   1.000
_cell.angle_alpha   90.00
_cell.angle_beta   90.00
_cell.angle_gamma   90.00
#
_symmetry.space_group_name_H-M   'P 1'
#
loop_
_entity.id
_entity.type
_entity.pdbx_description
1 polymer ?
#
loop_
_entity_poly.entity_id
_entity_poly.type
_entity_poly.pdbx_seq_one_letter_code
_entity_poly.pdbx_strand_id
1 'polypeptide(L)'
;MGIQDTMLQKGTRESLQQSPWRSEDTYVTAGAYMCCSMGTHEEVLNKLDPNGIYINGSPMLTVNDCAVSSSEAGVIRQEFTDITYPVNTMGKEIDGNFYSFGFCRSALHPKKLAQGGSSRWSDASYLVDSDKNEPTFSQNIYPCAPKLLPTASASAPSGAPFKKADTSNGPFGFASLSLSDMLANLKLPQTQWTNGSPSVSIQGVPALTSKSCLFCQYGGKIQLLTNGMDPAPPEFSAR
;
A
#
# COMPACT_ATOMS: atom_id res chain seq x y z
N MET A 1 -13.71 10.73 -23.33
CA MET A 1 -13.12 11.26 -22.08
C MET A 1 -11.62 11.11 -22.17
N GLY A 2 -10.87 12.15 -21.84
CA GLY A 2 -9.41 12.07 -21.76
C GLY A 2 -8.96 11.42 -20.43
N ILE A 3 -7.74 10.88 -20.39
CA ILE A 3 -7.14 10.28 -19.17
C ILE A 3 -7.09 11.29 -18.00
N GLN A 4 -7.10 12.59 -18.27
CA GLN A 4 -7.14 13.62 -17.23
C GLN A 4 -8.52 13.76 -16.57
N ASP A 5 -9.60 13.39 -17.25
CA ASP A 5 -10.97 13.49 -16.74
C ASP A 5 -11.25 12.42 -15.67
N THR A 6 -10.50 11.31 -15.70
CA THR A 6 -10.63 10.19 -14.74
C THR A 6 -9.82 10.40 -13.47
N MET A 7 -9.05 11.49 -13.36
CA MET A 7 -8.25 11.76 -12.18
C MET A 7 -9.12 12.02 -10.94
N LEU A 8 -8.78 11.36 -9.85
CA LEU A 8 -9.29 11.66 -8.53
C LEU A 8 -8.72 12.99 -8.05
N GLN A 9 -9.56 14.02 -8.07
CA GLN A 9 -9.22 15.34 -7.56
C GLN A 9 -9.07 15.30 -6.04
N LYS A 10 -8.13 16.07 -5.51
CA LYS A 10 -7.83 16.16 -4.08
C LYS A 10 -9.05 16.52 -3.24
N GLY A 11 -9.86 17.47 -3.71
CA GLY A 11 -11.09 17.85 -3.00
C GLY A 11 -12.08 16.69 -2.86
N THR A 12 -12.26 15.89 -3.91
CA THR A 12 -13.10 14.67 -3.86
C THR A 12 -12.52 13.64 -2.90
N ARG A 13 -11.20 13.39 -2.98
CA ARG A 13 -10.51 12.47 -2.06
C ARG A 13 -10.69 12.87 -0.60
N GLU A 14 -10.48 14.15 -0.28
CA GLU A 14 -10.63 14.68 1.08
C GLU A 14 -12.07 14.58 1.58
N SER A 15 -13.05 14.91 0.73
CA SER A 15 -14.47 14.77 1.06
C SER A 15 -14.87 13.32 1.37
N LEU A 16 -14.40 12.36 0.57
CA LEU A 16 -14.63 10.92 0.79
C LEU A 16 -13.94 10.41 2.07
N GLN A 17 -12.73 10.92 2.36
CA GLN A 17 -12.02 10.58 3.59
C GLN A 17 -12.68 11.14 4.86
N GLN A 18 -13.44 12.22 4.74
CA GLN A 18 -14.20 12.85 5.84
C GLN A 18 -15.65 12.36 5.92
N SER A 19 -16.05 11.40 5.07
CA SER A 19 -17.44 10.94 5.02
C SER A 19 -17.89 10.29 6.33
N PRO A 20 -19.15 10.50 6.78
CA PRO A 20 -19.64 10.04 8.08
C PRO A 20 -19.52 8.53 8.33
N TRP A 21 -19.59 7.69 7.30
CA TRP A 21 -19.42 6.24 7.47
C TRP A 21 -18.04 5.84 8.04
N ARG A 22 -17.06 6.77 8.02
CA ARG A 22 -15.73 6.62 8.65
C ARG A 22 -15.69 7.06 10.11
N SER A 23 -16.77 7.60 10.67
CA SER A 23 -16.82 7.96 12.10
C SER A 23 -16.65 6.73 12.99
N GLU A 24 -17.06 5.57 12.50
CA GLU A 24 -16.94 4.29 13.18
C GLU A 24 -15.96 3.35 12.46
N ASP A 25 -15.38 2.42 13.23
CA ASP A 25 -14.58 1.34 12.67
C ASP A 25 -15.50 0.30 12.05
N THR A 26 -15.51 0.26 10.73
CA THR A 26 -16.26 -0.73 9.95
C THR A 26 -15.31 -1.77 9.37
N TYR A 27 -15.81 -2.98 9.16
CA TYR A 27 -15.07 -4.03 8.48
C TYR A 27 -15.06 -3.79 6.98
N VAL A 28 -14.02 -4.30 6.32
CA VAL A 28 -13.79 -4.06 4.90
C VAL A 28 -13.96 -5.37 4.15
N THR A 29 -14.67 -5.29 3.03
CA THR A 29 -14.90 -6.40 2.11
C THR A 29 -14.26 -6.13 0.76
N ALA A 30 -14.10 -7.17 -0.06
CA ALA A 30 -13.62 -7.00 -1.44
C ALA A 30 -14.56 -6.07 -2.22
N GLY A 31 -13.97 -5.27 -3.11
CA GLY A 31 -14.69 -4.19 -3.82
C GLY A 31 -14.57 -2.84 -3.15
N ALA A 32 -13.91 -2.74 -1.98
CA ALA A 32 -13.63 -1.48 -1.34
C ALA A 32 -12.70 -0.62 -2.21
N TYR A 33 -13.08 0.64 -2.45
CA TYR A 33 -12.21 1.60 -3.11
C TYR A 33 -11.14 2.08 -2.14
N MET A 34 -9.98 2.39 -2.68
CA MET A 34 -8.84 2.94 -1.95
C MET A 34 -8.11 3.97 -2.79
N CYS A 35 -7.26 4.76 -2.14
CA CYS A 35 -6.43 5.76 -2.78
C CYS A 35 -5.05 5.83 -2.14
N CYS A 36 -4.09 6.32 -2.90
CA CYS A 36 -2.78 6.72 -2.41
C CYS A 36 -2.73 8.25 -2.33
N SER A 37 -2.18 8.81 -1.24
CA SER A 37 -2.01 10.26 -1.09
C SER A 37 -1.09 10.89 -2.15
N MET A 38 -0.28 10.07 -2.83
CA MET A 38 0.58 10.48 -3.95
C MET A 38 0.05 9.97 -5.30
N GLY A 39 -1.03 9.20 -5.31
CA GLY A 39 -1.66 8.68 -6.52
C GLY A 39 -2.62 9.69 -7.13
N THR A 40 -3.05 9.40 -8.35
CA THR A 40 -4.01 10.25 -9.11
C THR A 40 -5.33 9.56 -9.33
N HIS A 41 -5.42 8.26 -9.07
CA HIS A 41 -6.61 7.47 -9.26
C HIS A 41 -6.90 6.68 -7.98
N GLU A 42 -8.18 6.42 -7.77
CA GLU A 42 -8.67 5.36 -6.92
C GLU A 42 -8.30 3.97 -7.49
N GLU A 43 -8.37 2.97 -6.63
CA GLU A 43 -8.15 1.58 -7.00
C GLU A 43 -9.09 0.70 -6.17
N VAL A 44 -9.46 -0.46 -6.69
CA VAL A 44 -10.35 -1.40 -6.01
C VAL A 44 -9.51 -2.46 -5.30
N LEU A 45 -9.75 -2.62 -3.99
CA LEU A 45 -9.15 -3.67 -3.19
C LEU A 45 -9.96 -4.96 -3.36
N ASN A 46 -9.33 -5.95 -3.98
CA ASN A 46 -9.95 -7.24 -4.25
C ASN A 46 -9.40 -8.34 -3.33
N LYS A 47 -10.11 -9.46 -3.26
CA LYS A 47 -9.66 -10.68 -2.59
C LYS A 47 -9.42 -11.78 -3.63
N LEU A 48 -8.17 -12.20 -3.79
CA LEU A 48 -7.80 -13.23 -4.76
C LEU A 48 -8.42 -14.58 -4.40
N ASP A 49 -8.27 -14.99 -3.14
CA ASP A 49 -8.79 -16.26 -2.62
C ASP A 49 -9.79 -16.01 -1.48
N PRO A 50 -11.08 -16.34 -1.65
CA PRO A 50 -12.07 -16.21 -0.58
C PRO A 50 -11.71 -17.05 0.64
N ASN A 51 -11.84 -16.47 1.84
CA ASN A 51 -11.55 -17.13 3.13
C ASN A 51 -12.80 -17.79 3.76
N GLY A 52 -13.92 -17.81 3.04
CA GLY A 52 -15.19 -18.38 3.50
C GLY A 52 -16.01 -17.46 4.41
N ILE A 53 -15.53 -16.26 4.75
CA ILE A 53 -16.24 -15.29 5.59
C ILE A 53 -16.76 -14.15 4.73
N TYR A 54 -18.05 -13.87 4.83
CA TYR A 54 -18.75 -12.88 4.00
C TYR A 54 -19.56 -11.92 4.86
N ILE A 55 -19.64 -10.66 4.42
CA ILE A 55 -20.57 -9.66 4.94
C ILE A 55 -21.36 -9.13 3.75
N ASN A 56 -22.69 -9.20 3.82
CA ASN A 56 -23.58 -8.80 2.73
C ASN A 56 -23.26 -9.45 1.37
N GLY A 57 -22.74 -10.68 1.37
CA GLY A 57 -22.36 -11.43 0.17
C GLY A 57 -20.96 -11.12 -0.38
N SER A 58 -20.27 -10.11 0.14
CA SER A 58 -18.89 -9.77 -0.24
C SER A 58 -17.88 -10.39 0.74
N PRO A 59 -16.76 -10.95 0.27
CA PRO A 59 -15.80 -11.62 1.14
C PRO A 59 -15.06 -10.61 2.01
N MET A 60 -14.91 -10.94 3.30
CA MET A 60 -14.26 -10.08 4.28
C MET A 60 -12.73 -10.11 4.14
N LEU A 61 -12.10 -8.94 4.24
CA LEU A 61 -10.66 -8.76 4.11
C LEU A 61 -9.96 -8.78 5.49
N THR A 62 -8.68 -9.07 5.44
CA THR A 62 -7.75 -9.14 6.57
C THR A 62 -6.57 -8.20 6.34
N VAL A 63 -5.77 -7.98 7.37
CA VAL A 63 -4.57 -7.15 7.25
C VAL A 63 -3.50 -7.72 6.29
N ASN A 64 -3.62 -8.98 5.87
CA ASN A 64 -2.69 -9.60 4.93
C ASN A 64 -3.13 -9.45 3.46
N ASP A 65 -4.35 -8.97 3.19
CA ASP A 65 -4.86 -8.76 1.84
C ASP A 65 -4.28 -7.47 1.23
N CYS A 66 -2.96 -7.43 0.98
CA CYS A 66 -2.24 -6.26 0.49
C CYS A 66 -1.22 -6.58 -0.63
N ALA A 67 -1.37 -7.70 -1.34
CA ALA A 67 -0.49 -8.03 -2.45
C ALA A 67 -0.68 -7.02 -3.60
N VAL A 68 0.39 -6.35 -4.00
CA VAL A 68 0.41 -5.52 -5.21
C VAL A 68 0.60 -6.44 -6.42
N SER A 69 -0.09 -6.15 -7.51
CA SER A 69 0.11 -6.87 -8.77
C SER A 69 1.57 -6.77 -9.25
N SER A 70 1.99 -7.75 -10.03
CA SER A 70 3.36 -7.90 -10.49
C SER A 70 3.82 -6.70 -11.33
N SER A 71 5.13 -6.44 -11.25
CA SER A 71 5.78 -5.34 -11.96
C SER A 71 7.10 -5.82 -12.53
N GLU A 72 7.44 -5.31 -13.70
CA GLU A 72 8.70 -5.60 -14.37
C GLU A 72 9.77 -4.62 -13.89
N ALA A 73 10.91 -5.16 -13.45
CA ALA A 73 12.06 -4.35 -13.07
C ALA A 73 12.80 -3.85 -14.32
N GLY A 74 13.16 -2.58 -14.32
CA GLY A 74 13.93 -1.92 -15.35
C GLY A 74 14.90 -0.91 -14.75
N VAL A 75 15.63 -0.22 -15.63
CA VAL A 75 16.59 0.80 -15.24
C VAL A 75 16.47 2.01 -16.16
N ILE A 76 16.63 3.19 -15.58
CA ILE A 76 16.75 4.44 -16.34
C ILE A 76 18.14 5.02 -16.03
N ARG A 77 18.88 5.35 -17.08
CA ARG A 77 20.15 6.07 -16.96
C ARG A 77 19.86 7.56 -17.09
N GLN A 78 20.37 8.34 -16.15
CA GLN A 78 20.31 9.79 -16.27
C GLN A 78 21.29 10.23 -17.37
N GLU A 79 20.85 11.15 -18.23
CA GLU A 79 21.72 11.69 -19.28
C GLU A 79 22.85 12.50 -18.64
N PHE A 80 24.08 12.37 -19.15
CA PHE A 80 25.28 13.08 -18.69
C PHE A 80 25.82 12.70 -17.29
N THR A 81 25.21 11.74 -16.60
CA THR A 81 25.77 11.12 -15.40
C THR A 81 25.76 9.60 -15.56
N ASP A 82 26.76 8.88 -15.06
CA ASP A 82 26.75 7.39 -15.04
C ASP A 82 25.81 6.83 -13.95
N ILE A 83 24.83 7.62 -13.51
CA ILE A 83 23.88 7.25 -12.45
C ILE A 83 22.71 6.50 -13.09
N THR A 84 22.43 5.33 -12.53
CA THR A 84 21.32 4.47 -12.94
C THR A 84 20.30 4.37 -11.83
N TYR A 85 19.02 4.53 -12.17
CA TYR A 85 17.90 4.44 -11.26
C TYR A 85 17.08 3.17 -11.53
N PRO A 86 16.84 2.32 -10.53
CA PRO A 86 15.91 1.21 -10.66
C PRO A 86 14.48 1.74 -10.79
N VAL A 87 13.75 1.23 -11.77
CA VAL A 87 12.36 1.59 -12.02
C VAL A 87 11.53 0.31 -12.15
N ASN A 88 10.27 0.38 -11.76
CA ASN A 88 9.32 -0.70 -11.98
C ASN A 88 8.19 -0.19 -12.87
N THR A 89 7.86 -0.99 -13.88
CA THR A 89 6.69 -0.78 -14.73
C THR A 89 5.65 -1.83 -14.36
N MET A 90 4.38 -1.44 -14.27
CA MET A 90 3.33 -2.41 -13.98
C MET A 90 3.28 -3.51 -15.06
N GLY A 91 3.11 -4.75 -14.63
CA GLY A 91 2.89 -5.88 -15.53
C GLY A 91 1.54 -5.78 -16.25
N LYS A 92 1.29 -6.67 -17.20
CA LYS A 92 0.02 -6.70 -17.94
C LYS A 92 -1.12 -7.38 -17.19
N GLU A 93 -0.79 -8.16 -16.17
CA GLU A 93 -1.74 -8.98 -15.42
C GLU A 93 -2.10 -8.29 -14.09
N ILE A 94 -3.35 -8.49 -13.66
CA ILE A 94 -3.86 -8.06 -12.36
C ILE A 94 -3.89 -9.31 -11.47
N ASP A 95 -2.73 -9.64 -10.92
CA ASP A 95 -2.47 -10.86 -10.12
C ASP A 95 -2.32 -10.57 -8.61
N GLY A 96 -2.52 -9.32 -8.19
CA GLY A 96 -2.53 -8.88 -6.79
C GLY A 96 -3.93 -8.55 -6.27
N ASN A 97 -4.01 -8.23 -4.97
CA ASN A 97 -5.20 -7.62 -4.38
C ASN A 97 -5.52 -6.26 -5.01
N PHE A 98 -4.54 -5.59 -5.60
CA PHE A 98 -4.70 -4.33 -6.34
C PHE A 98 -3.58 -4.08 -7.35
N TYR A 99 -3.80 -3.18 -8.30
CA TYR A 99 -2.88 -2.93 -9.41
C TYR A 99 -2.08 -1.63 -9.25
N SER A 100 -2.71 -0.46 -9.38
CA SER A 100 -2.04 0.84 -9.31
C SER A 100 -2.97 2.00 -8.96
N PHE A 101 -2.41 3.07 -8.42
CA PHE A 101 -3.12 4.34 -8.17
C PHE A 101 -2.94 5.33 -9.32
N GLY A 102 -2.76 4.82 -10.54
CA GLY A 102 -2.47 5.57 -11.76
C GLY A 102 -1.08 6.21 -11.75
N PHE A 103 -1.03 7.53 -11.86
CA PHE A 103 0.20 8.31 -11.86
C PHE A 103 0.59 8.77 -10.45
N CYS A 104 1.90 8.80 -10.16
CA CYS A 104 2.48 9.23 -8.90
C CYS A 104 2.98 10.68 -8.94
N ARG A 105 2.58 11.46 -7.94
CA ARG A 105 2.99 12.85 -7.68
C ARG A 105 4.29 12.98 -6.89
N SER A 106 4.76 11.90 -6.28
CA SER A 106 5.88 11.93 -5.34
C SER A 106 7.20 12.40 -5.98
N ALA A 107 7.92 13.27 -5.26
CA ALA A 107 9.30 13.63 -5.58
C ALA A 107 10.28 12.45 -5.45
N LEU A 108 9.92 11.42 -4.67
CA LEU A 108 10.72 10.21 -4.46
C LEU A 108 10.53 9.17 -5.57
N HIS A 109 9.66 9.43 -6.55
CA HIS A 109 9.42 8.50 -7.65
C HIS A 109 10.69 8.35 -8.51
N PRO A 110 11.14 7.12 -8.85
CA PRO A 110 12.42 6.90 -9.54
C PRO A 110 12.55 7.67 -10.87
N LYS A 111 11.47 7.74 -11.66
CA LYS A 111 11.45 8.52 -12.91
C LYS A 111 11.63 10.03 -12.67
N LYS A 112 11.11 10.56 -11.55
CA LYS A 112 11.24 11.99 -11.22
C LYS A 112 12.64 12.32 -10.72
N LEU A 113 13.26 11.42 -9.95
CA LEU A 113 14.66 11.51 -9.54
C LEU A 113 15.61 11.44 -10.75
N ALA A 114 15.34 10.53 -11.69
CA ALA A 114 16.18 10.35 -12.88
C ALA A 114 16.17 11.55 -13.85
N GLN A 115 15.08 12.33 -13.90
CA GLN A 115 14.96 13.46 -14.84
C GLN A 115 15.73 14.72 -14.42
N GLY A 116 16.22 14.83 -13.18
CA GLY A 116 17.15 15.90 -12.78
C GLY A 116 16.75 17.32 -13.16
N GLY A 117 15.44 17.65 -13.20
CA GLY A 117 14.94 19.00 -13.53
C GLY A 117 14.98 19.40 -15.02
N SER A 118 15.51 18.59 -15.94
CA SER A 118 15.56 18.92 -17.37
C SER A 118 14.58 18.07 -18.19
N SER A 119 13.50 18.70 -18.64
CA SER A 119 12.38 18.12 -19.39
C SER A 119 12.65 17.88 -20.88
N ARG A 120 13.86 17.48 -21.28
CA ARG A 120 14.20 17.25 -22.71
C ARG A 120 13.91 15.85 -23.23
N TRP A 121 13.09 15.08 -22.52
CA TRP A 121 12.72 13.74 -22.94
C TRP A 121 11.29 13.76 -23.51
N SER A 122 11.19 13.56 -24.83
CA SER A 122 9.95 13.37 -25.58
C SER A 122 9.35 11.97 -25.36
N ASP A 123 9.55 11.38 -24.18
CA ASP A 123 8.93 10.11 -23.86
C ASP A 123 7.52 10.38 -23.34
N ALA A 124 6.50 9.91 -24.04
CA ALA A 124 5.08 10.07 -23.70
C ALA A 124 4.67 9.31 -22.41
N SER A 125 5.64 8.80 -21.64
CA SER A 125 5.44 8.02 -20.42
C SER A 125 5.18 8.86 -19.17
N TYR A 126 4.82 10.14 -19.32
CA TYR A 126 4.37 11.03 -18.25
C TYR A 126 3.02 11.66 -18.61
N LEU A 127 2.38 12.20 -17.59
CA LEU A 127 1.21 13.04 -17.73
C LEU A 127 1.45 14.36 -16.97
N VAL A 128 0.85 15.46 -17.43
CA VAL A 128 0.90 16.74 -16.72
C VAL A 128 -0.26 16.81 -15.73
N ASP A 129 0.05 17.01 -14.45
CA ASP A 129 -0.94 17.04 -13.39
C ASP A 129 -1.94 18.18 -13.58
N SER A 130 -3.22 17.83 -13.72
CA SER A 130 -4.32 18.76 -13.96
C SER A 130 -5.02 19.21 -12.67
N ASP A 131 -4.71 18.61 -11.52
CA ASP A 131 -5.33 18.96 -10.24
C ASP A 131 -4.73 20.26 -9.67
N LYS A 132 -5.53 21.34 -9.71
CA LYS A 132 -5.14 22.68 -9.25
C LYS A 132 -4.87 22.76 -7.75
N ASN A 133 -5.34 21.80 -6.97
CA ASN A 133 -5.20 21.79 -5.51
C ASN A 133 -3.98 20.95 -5.05
N GLU A 134 -3.31 20.28 -5.98
CA GLU A 134 -2.08 19.55 -5.70
C GLU A 134 -0.85 20.44 -5.95
N PRO A 135 0.19 20.38 -5.10
CA PRO A 135 1.43 21.14 -5.30
C PRO A 135 2.13 20.84 -6.63
N THR A 136 1.82 19.69 -7.21
CA THR A 136 2.34 19.23 -8.50
C THR A 136 1.55 19.74 -9.69
N PHE A 137 0.55 20.61 -9.53
CA PHE A 137 -0.21 21.20 -10.63
C PHE A 137 0.71 21.72 -11.74
N SER A 138 0.41 21.34 -12.99
CA SER A 138 1.23 21.65 -14.17
C SER A 138 2.66 21.08 -14.18
N GLN A 139 2.96 20.10 -13.32
CA GLN A 139 4.22 19.34 -13.33
C GLN A 139 4.03 17.94 -13.89
N ASN A 140 5.13 17.33 -14.34
CA ASN A 140 5.13 15.95 -14.81
C ASN A 140 4.94 14.97 -13.65
N ILE A 141 4.04 14.02 -13.87
CA ILE A 141 3.76 12.87 -13.01
C ILE A 141 3.85 11.58 -13.83
N TYR A 142 4.16 10.46 -13.17
CA TYR A 142 4.58 9.24 -13.86
C TYR A 142 3.72 8.04 -13.48
N PRO A 143 3.43 7.10 -14.40
CA PRO A 143 2.80 5.83 -14.08
C PRO A 143 3.52 5.16 -12.90
N CYS A 144 2.74 4.75 -11.91
CA CYS A 144 3.26 4.24 -10.65
C CYS A 144 3.15 2.72 -10.60
N ALA A 145 4.25 2.06 -10.23
CA ALA A 145 4.20 0.71 -9.69
C ALA A 145 4.37 0.78 -8.15
N PRO A 146 3.29 0.64 -7.36
CA PRO A 146 3.36 0.84 -5.92
C PRO A 146 4.38 -0.10 -5.25
N LYS A 147 5.24 0.47 -4.40
CA LYS A 147 6.20 -0.30 -3.59
C LYS A 147 5.84 -0.14 -2.13
N LEU A 148 5.15 -1.13 -1.57
CA LEU A 148 4.75 -1.09 -0.18
C LEU A 148 5.98 -1.15 0.74
N LEU A 149 5.93 -0.37 1.81
CA LEU A 149 6.85 -0.47 2.92
C LEU A 149 6.38 -1.61 3.84
N PRO A 150 7.31 -2.46 4.32
CA PRO A 150 6.98 -3.41 5.36
C PRO A 150 6.46 -2.70 6.60
N THR A 151 5.43 -3.28 7.22
CA THR A 151 4.90 -2.77 8.48
C THR A 151 5.58 -3.50 9.60
N ALA A 152 6.39 -2.81 10.41
CA ALA A 152 6.85 -3.37 11.68
C ALA A 152 5.61 -3.62 12.55
N SER A 153 5.28 -4.89 12.80
CA SER A 153 4.10 -5.31 13.55
C SER A 153 4.00 -4.54 14.87
N ALA A 154 2.90 -3.79 15.06
CA ALA A 154 2.54 -3.22 16.37
C ALA A 154 2.13 -4.29 17.39
N SER A 155 2.12 -5.56 16.98
CA SER A 155 1.93 -6.74 17.83
C SER A 155 3.25 -7.45 18.18
N ALA A 156 4.36 -6.70 18.27
CA ALA A 156 5.45 -7.17 19.12
C ALA A 156 4.91 -7.10 20.58
N PRO A 157 4.87 -8.21 21.34
CA PRO A 157 4.66 -8.08 22.77
C PRO A 157 5.72 -7.11 23.29
N SER A 158 5.29 -6.04 23.96
CA SER A 158 6.15 -5.20 24.79
C SER A 158 6.62 -6.03 25.99
N GLY A 159 7.44 -7.03 25.72
CA GLY A 159 8.06 -7.90 26.68
C GLY A 159 9.45 -8.15 26.15
N ALA A 160 10.45 -7.63 26.87
CA ALA A 160 11.82 -8.03 26.63
C ALA A 160 11.89 -9.58 26.54
N PRO A 161 12.71 -10.17 25.66
CA PRO A 161 12.81 -11.63 25.52
C PRO A 161 13.52 -12.30 26.71
N PHE A 162 13.61 -11.63 27.85
CA PHE A 162 14.21 -12.15 29.06
C PHE A 162 13.10 -12.58 30.03
N LYS A 163 12.47 -13.73 29.76
CA LYS A 163 12.05 -14.55 30.90
C LYS A 163 13.34 -14.97 31.60
N LYS A 164 13.54 -14.53 32.84
CA LYS A 164 14.56 -15.08 33.74
C LYS A 164 14.42 -16.60 33.67
N ALA A 165 15.48 -17.29 33.25
CA ALA A 165 15.61 -18.70 33.50
C ALA A 165 15.59 -18.88 35.02
N ASP A 166 14.69 -19.73 35.51
CA ASP A 166 14.75 -20.21 36.89
C ASP A 166 16.11 -20.88 37.09
N THR A 167 16.91 -20.27 37.96
CA THR A 167 18.22 -20.77 38.35
C THR A 167 18.04 -22.01 39.21
N SER A 168 18.03 -23.19 38.59
CA SER A 168 18.39 -24.43 39.29
C SER A 168 19.75 -24.92 38.79
N ASN A 169 20.75 -24.62 39.61
CA ASN A 169 22.16 -25.01 39.64
C ASN A 169 22.64 -26.17 38.73
N GLY A 170 23.64 -25.85 37.91
CA GLY A 170 24.67 -26.79 37.44
C GLY A 170 25.90 -25.99 36.99
N PRO A 171 27.12 -26.26 37.49
CA PRO A 171 28.30 -25.49 37.12
C PRO A 171 28.78 -25.98 35.74
N PHE A 172 29.07 -25.04 34.84
CA PHE A 172 29.59 -25.26 33.47
C PHE A 172 28.57 -25.75 32.42
N GLY A 173 27.63 -24.88 32.03
CA GLY A 173 26.83 -25.07 30.82
C GLY A 173 26.72 -23.77 30.03
N PHE A 174 27.56 -23.58 29.01
CA PHE A 174 27.29 -22.58 27.98
C PHE A 174 26.13 -23.09 27.15
N ALA A 175 24.96 -22.46 27.27
CA ALA A 175 23.82 -22.76 26.41
C ALA A 175 24.21 -22.41 24.96
N SER A 176 24.40 -23.44 24.13
CA SER A 176 24.56 -23.30 22.68
C SER A 176 23.23 -22.79 22.10
N LEU A 177 23.09 -21.48 21.98
CA LEU A 177 22.00 -20.90 21.19
C LEU A 177 22.26 -21.21 19.72
N SER A 178 21.44 -22.08 19.11
CA SER A 178 21.57 -22.41 17.71
C SER A 178 21.21 -21.20 16.84
N LEU A 179 22.05 -20.89 15.86
CA LEU A 179 21.78 -19.84 14.86
C LEU A 179 20.46 -20.12 14.11
N SER A 180 20.08 -21.40 13.95
CA SER A 180 18.81 -21.80 13.33
C SER A 180 17.60 -21.38 14.16
N ASP A 181 17.69 -21.40 15.49
CA ASP A 181 16.60 -20.95 16.38
C ASP A 181 16.50 -19.43 16.41
N MET A 182 17.62 -18.72 16.23
CA MET A 182 17.61 -17.26 16.04
C MET A 182 17.03 -16.87 14.68
N LEU A 183 17.36 -17.62 13.62
CA LEU A 183 16.85 -17.37 12.27
C LEU A 183 15.36 -17.73 12.14
N ALA A 184 14.91 -18.79 12.82
CA ALA A 184 13.50 -19.18 12.86
C ALA A 184 12.62 -18.13 13.56
N ASN A 185 13.19 -17.31 14.45
CA ASN A 185 12.51 -16.22 15.14
C ASN A 185 12.66 -14.85 14.44
N LEU A 186 13.44 -14.77 13.35
CA LEU A 186 13.52 -13.59 12.51
C LEU A 186 12.26 -13.50 11.65
N LYS A 187 11.23 -12.85 12.19
CA LYS A 187 10.10 -12.39 11.39
C LYS A 187 10.62 -11.37 10.39
N LEU A 188 10.82 -11.80 9.14
CA LEU A 188 11.08 -10.90 8.02
C LEU A 188 10.02 -9.79 8.04
N PRO A 189 10.40 -8.54 7.74
CA PRO A 189 9.43 -7.45 7.66
C PRO A 189 8.37 -7.81 6.62
N GLN A 190 7.17 -8.17 7.08
CA GLN A 190 6.05 -8.47 6.21
C GLN A 190 5.27 -7.20 5.94
N THR A 191 4.84 -7.06 4.70
CA THR A 191 3.90 -6.00 4.34
C THR A 191 2.52 -6.44 4.80
N GLN A 192 1.87 -5.61 5.60
CA GLN A 192 0.52 -5.82 6.10
C GLN A 192 -0.14 -4.46 6.34
N TRP A 193 -1.46 -4.42 6.22
CA TRP A 193 -2.23 -3.26 6.63
C TRP A 193 -2.04 -2.99 8.13
N THR A 194 -1.95 -1.71 8.48
CA THR A 194 -1.95 -1.28 9.88
C THR A 194 -3.38 -1.23 10.43
N ASN A 195 -3.54 -1.12 11.76
CA ASN A 195 -4.83 -0.91 12.42
C ASN A 195 -5.90 -1.96 12.07
N GLY A 196 -5.52 -3.24 12.08
CA GLY A 196 -6.49 -4.33 12.02
C GLY A 196 -7.40 -4.35 13.24
N SER A 197 -8.53 -5.07 13.15
CA SER A 197 -9.49 -5.16 14.24
C SER A 197 -8.85 -5.78 15.50
N PRO A 198 -9.05 -5.18 16.68
CA PRO A 198 -8.57 -5.75 17.93
C PRO A 198 -9.43 -6.93 18.42
N SER A 199 -10.64 -7.09 17.89
CA SER A 199 -11.65 -8.05 18.40
C SER A 199 -11.98 -9.16 17.42
N VAL A 200 -11.86 -8.92 16.11
CA VAL A 200 -12.24 -9.87 15.07
C VAL A 200 -11.04 -10.29 14.26
N SER A 201 -10.84 -11.60 14.16
CA SER A 201 -9.81 -12.23 13.34
C SER A 201 -10.42 -13.33 12.48
N ILE A 202 -9.86 -13.52 11.28
CA ILE A 202 -10.23 -14.58 10.36
C ILE A 202 -9.01 -15.49 10.26
N GLN A 203 -9.16 -16.75 10.67
CA GLN A 203 -8.06 -17.72 10.67
C GLN A 203 -6.82 -17.22 11.44
N GLY A 204 -7.04 -16.47 12.54
CA GLY A 204 -5.97 -15.89 13.36
C GLY A 204 -5.34 -14.60 12.81
N VAL A 205 -5.77 -14.12 11.63
CA VAL A 205 -5.33 -12.85 11.05
C VAL A 205 -6.36 -11.76 11.36
N PRO A 206 -5.96 -10.60 11.93
CA PRO A 206 -6.90 -9.51 12.20
C PRO A 206 -7.69 -9.08 10.97
N ALA A 207 -8.99 -8.87 11.15
CA ALA A 207 -9.85 -8.34 10.11
C ALA A 207 -9.44 -6.91 9.73
N LEU A 208 -9.58 -6.57 8.44
CA LEU A 208 -9.28 -5.24 7.93
C LEU A 208 -10.39 -4.25 8.34
N THR A 209 -10.01 -3.03 8.71
CA THR A 209 -10.95 -1.99 9.15
C THR A 209 -10.87 -0.74 8.29
N SER A 210 -11.89 0.12 8.36
CA SER A 210 -11.94 1.40 7.63
C SER A 210 -10.77 2.34 7.95
N LYS A 211 -10.14 2.21 9.14
CA LYS A 211 -8.97 2.99 9.58
C LYS A 211 -7.63 2.35 9.23
N SER A 212 -7.63 1.18 8.60
CA SER A 212 -6.42 0.54 8.13
C SER A 212 -5.72 1.35 7.04
N CYS A 213 -4.40 1.36 7.06
CA CYS A 213 -3.60 2.03 6.05
C CYS A 213 -2.29 1.28 5.74
N LEU A 214 -1.77 1.53 4.53
CA LEU A 214 -0.44 1.09 4.10
C LEU A 214 0.44 2.31 3.80
N PHE A 215 1.74 2.09 3.75
CA PHE A 215 2.71 3.11 3.35
C PHE A 215 3.51 2.61 2.14
N CYS A 216 3.83 3.53 1.24
CA CYS A 216 4.62 3.26 0.04
C CYS A 216 6.01 3.90 0.16
N GLN A 217 7.03 3.27 -0.42
CA GLN A 217 8.41 3.77 -0.47
C GLN A 217 8.51 5.15 -1.14
N TYR A 218 7.55 5.49 -1.99
CA TYR A 218 7.46 6.82 -2.59
C TYR A 218 6.79 7.86 -1.66
N GLY A 219 6.64 7.58 -0.36
CA GLY A 219 6.07 8.51 0.62
C GLY A 219 4.54 8.62 0.58
N GLY A 220 3.87 7.73 -0.16
CA GLY A 220 2.42 7.68 -0.21
C GLY A 220 1.81 6.95 0.98
N LYS A 221 0.74 7.50 1.56
CA LYS A 221 -0.15 6.79 2.48
C LYS A 221 -1.34 6.26 1.69
N ILE A 222 -1.56 4.95 1.74
CA ILE A 222 -2.69 4.29 1.09
C ILE A 222 -3.79 4.09 2.11
N GLN A 223 -4.99 4.56 1.78
CA GLN A 223 -6.16 4.52 2.65
C GLN A 223 -7.37 4.07 1.86
N LEU A 224 -8.29 3.41 2.55
CA LEU A 224 -9.58 3.08 1.98
C LEU A 224 -10.39 4.37 1.69
N LEU A 225 -11.34 4.30 0.78
CA LEU A 225 -12.33 5.33 0.45
C LEU A 225 -13.76 4.82 0.60
N THR A 226 -13.96 3.50 0.62
CA THR A 226 -15.21 2.83 0.98
C THR A 226 -14.91 1.55 1.79
N ASN A 227 -15.95 0.88 2.30
CA ASN A 227 -15.83 -0.40 3.00
C ASN A 227 -16.12 -1.63 2.10
N GLY A 228 -16.54 -1.41 0.84
CA GLY A 228 -16.94 -2.45 -0.11
C GLY A 228 -18.31 -3.08 0.15
N MET A 229 -18.99 -2.69 1.24
CA MET A 229 -20.33 -3.17 1.60
C MET A 229 -21.43 -2.23 1.09
N ASP A 230 -21.14 -0.92 1.13
CA ASP A 230 -22.04 0.11 0.64
C ASP A 230 -21.86 0.34 -0.87
N PRO A 231 -22.91 0.83 -1.57
CA PRO A 231 -22.80 1.21 -2.97
C PRO A 231 -21.62 2.16 -3.22
N ALA A 232 -20.97 2.00 -4.36
CA ALA A 232 -19.87 2.88 -4.75
C ALA A 232 -20.35 4.34 -4.78
N PRO A 233 -19.57 5.29 -4.26
CA PRO A 233 -19.83 6.71 -4.40
C PRO A 233 -20.10 7.08 -5.87
N PRO A 234 -21.09 7.95 -6.16
CA PRO A 234 -21.42 8.37 -7.52
C PRO A 234 -20.21 8.89 -8.31
N GLU A 235 -19.23 9.47 -7.61
CA GLU A 235 -17.97 9.97 -8.14
C GLU A 235 -17.15 8.90 -8.87
N PHE A 236 -17.31 7.63 -8.50
CA PHE A 236 -16.65 6.49 -9.16
C PHE A 236 -17.52 5.81 -10.22
N SER A 237 -18.83 6.06 -10.22
CA SER A 237 -19.76 5.42 -11.16
C SER A 237 -19.76 6.04 -12.55
N ALA A 238 -19.20 7.25 -12.69
CA ALA A 238 -19.20 8.05 -13.91
C ALA A 238 -17.89 7.99 -14.72
N ARG A 239 -16.96 7.12 -14.34
CA ARG A 239 -15.57 7.11 -14.83
C ARG A 239 -15.23 5.82 -15.57
#